data_AF-A0A7S0EC23-F1
#
_entry.id   AF-A0A7S0EC23-F1
#
_cell.length_a   1.000
_cell.length_b   1.000
_cell.length_c   1.000
_cell.angle_alpha   90.00
_cell.angle_beta   90.00
_cell.angle_gamma   90.00
#
_symmetry.space_group_name_H-M   'P 1'
#
loop_
_entity.id
_entity.type
_entity.pdbx_description
1 polymer ?
#
loop_
_entity_poly.entity_id
_entity_poly.type
_entity_poly.pdbx_seq_one_letter_code
_entity_poly.pdbx_strand_id
1 'polypeptide(L)'
;RRSPSDSMAATTVSRRELTRWASEVSGGRISNLEKQCCTGAIYCQMIEAARPGVVDMRKVNLDADKNNALVNYKALQVALGKIGVESASMDIQNLTNGQPQATMDLLQSLHQHLGGEGGGVCSWSCPQTRGP
;
A
#
# COMPACT_ATOMS: atom_id res chain seq x y z
N ARG A 1 -33.16 -21.60 9.10
CA ARG A 1 -32.96 -20.13 9.07
C ARG A 1 -31.45 -19.85 9.08
N ARG A 2 -30.85 -19.58 7.92
CA ARG A 2 -29.45 -19.11 7.84
C ARG A 2 -29.32 -18.21 6.61
N SER A 3 -29.49 -16.91 6.84
CA SER A 3 -29.08 -15.79 5.98
C SER A 3 -28.83 -14.62 6.96
N PRO A 4 -27.69 -13.94 6.84
CA PRO A 4 -27.51 -12.86 5.87
C PRO A 4 -26.22 -13.08 5.05
N SER A 5 -26.25 -12.99 3.72
CA SER A 5 -25.87 -11.77 3.00
C SER A 5 -24.48 -11.24 3.34
N ASP A 6 -23.45 -12.09 3.40
CA ASP A 6 -22.08 -11.64 3.12
C ASP A 6 -21.94 -11.48 1.60
N SER A 7 -22.61 -10.45 1.08
CA SER A 7 -22.29 -9.93 -0.23
C SER A 7 -20.90 -9.33 -0.06
N MET A 8 -19.89 -10.11 -0.43
CA MET A 8 -18.48 -9.75 -0.51
C MET A 8 -18.31 -8.64 -1.56
N ALA A 9 -18.85 -7.47 -1.24
CA ALA A 9 -18.67 -6.26 -2.00
C ALA A 9 -17.25 -5.82 -1.68
N ALA A 10 -16.31 -6.22 -2.53
CA ALA A 10 -15.03 -5.55 -2.63
C ALA A 10 -15.33 -4.08 -2.94
N THR A 11 -15.48 -3.26 -1.90
CA THR A 11 -15.77 -1.84 -2.05
C THR A 11 -14.54 -1.23 -2.69
N THR A 12 -14.67 -0.87 -3.96
CA THR A 12 -13.64 -0.14 -4.66
C THR A 12 -13.43 1.18 -3.91
N VAL A 13 -12.19 1.45 -3.53
CA VAL A 13 -11.86 2.58 -2.68
C VAL A 13 -11.57 3.75 -3.62
N SER A 14 -12.16 4.89 -3.30
CA SER A 14 -11.97 6.08 -4.13
C SER A 14 -10.51 6.55 -4.08
N ARG A 15 -9.99 7.11 -5.18
CA ARG A 15 -8.64 7.68 -5.25
C ARG A 15 -8.33 8.62 -4.09
N ARG A 16 -9.28 9.48 -3.73
CA ARG A 16 -9.14 10.42 -2.60
C ARG A 16 -8.84 9.70 -1.29
N GLU A 17 -9.53 8.60 -1.04
CA GLU A 17 -9.40 7.81 0.18
C GLU A 17 -8.04 7.09 0.19
N LEU A 18 -7.64 6.48 -0.92
CA LEU A 18 -6.30 5.89 -1.07
C LEU A 18 -5.18 6.93 -0.93
N THR A 19 -5.38 8.13 -1.47
CA THR A 19 -4.41 9.24 -1.34
C THR A 19 -4.28 9.68 0.11
N ARG A 20 -5.41 9.79 0.81
CA ARG A 20 -5.45 10.12 2.23
C ARG A 20 -4.74 9.06 3.05
N TRP A 21 -5.03 7.78 2.80
CA TRP A 21 -4.39 6.66 3.49
C TRP A 21 -2.87 6.68 3.31
N ALA A 22 -2.38 6.85 2.08
CA ALA A 22 -0.95 6.99 1.81
C ALA A 22 -0.34 8.23 2.51
N SER A 23 -1.08 9.35 2.57
CA SER A 23 -0.64 10.58 3.25
C SER A 23 -0.51 10.39 4.76
N GLU A 24 -1.46 9.68 5.37
CA GLU A 24 -1.46 9.36 6.80
C GLU A 24 -0.27 8.47 7.16
N VAL A 25 0.02 7.44 6.37
CA VAL A 25 1.17 6.56 6.57
C VAL A 25 2.50 7.28 6.37
N SER A 26 2.61 8.10 5.32
CA SER A 26 3.84 8.86 5.03
C SER A 26 4.06 10.03 6.01
N GLY A 27 3.09 10.36 6.86
CA GLY A 27 3.14 11.51 7.76
C GLY A 27 3.20 12.88 7.05
N GLY A 28 2.79 12.94 5.78
CA GLY A 28 2.99 14.12 4.93
C GLY A 28 1.86 14.31 3.91
N ARG A 29 1.73 15.53 3.38
CA ARG A 29 0.69 15.85 2.38
C ARG A 29 1.12 15.37 0.99
N ILE A 30 0.47 14.32 0.49
CA ILE A 30 0.72 13.82 -0.87
C ILE A 30 -0.07 14.65 -1.87
N SER A 31 0.62 15.50 -2.65
CA SER A 31 0.00 16.29 -3.71
C SER A 31 -0.26 15.48 -4.99
N ASN A 32 0.59 14.49 -5.28
CA ASN A 32 0.45 13.61 -6.43
C ASN A 32 0.81 12.19 -6.01
N LEU A 33 -0.22 11.34 -5.89
CA LEU A 33 -0.08 9.98 -5.38
C LEU A 33 0.80 9.14 -6.28
N GLU A 34 0.57 9.22 -7.60
CA GLU A 34 1.27 8.46 -8.62
C GLU A 34 2.78 8.77 -8.60
N LYS A 35 3.14 10.05 -8.52
CA LYS A 35 4.53 10.51 -8.53
C LYS A 35 5.26 10.15 -7.25
N GLN A 36 4.60 10.15 -6.09
CA GLN A 36 5.26 9.78 -4.84
C GLN A 36 5.31 8.27 -4.63
N CYS A 37 4.35 7.53 -5.17
CA CYS A 37 4.34 6.07 -5.12
C CYS A 37 5.24 5.43 -6.19
N CYS A 38 5.67 6.17 -7.23
CA CYS A 38 6.47 5.58 -8.32
C CYS A 38 7.80 4.98 -7.86
N THR A 39 8.33 5.41 -6.71
CA THR A 39 9.59 4.94 -6.11
C THR A 39 9.43 3.65 -5.29
N GLY A 40 8.18 3.22 -5.03
CA GLY A 40 7.88 2.03 -4.24
C GLY A 40 8.07 2.18 -2.72
N ALA A 41 8.61 3.31 -2.25
CA ALA A 41 8.89 3.57 -0.84
C ALA A 41 7.61 3.65 0.00
N ILE A 42 6.62 4.42 -0.46
CA ILE A 42 5.35 4.59 0.24
C ILE A 42 4.62 3.25 0.38
N TYR A 43 4.59 2.42 -0.66
CA TYR A 43 3.97 1.09 -0.57
C TYR A 43 4.60 0.21 0.52
N CYS A 44 5.94 0.23 0.60
CA CYS A 44 6.66 -0.50 1.63
C CYS A 44 6.26 -0.03 3.03
N GLN A 45 6.18 1.29 3.24
CA GLN A 45 5.73 1.86 4.51
C GLN A 45 4.28 1.48 4.83
N MET A 46 3.38 1.47 3.84
CA MET A 46 1.97 1.11 4.04
C MET A 46 1.81 -0.34 4.49
N ILE A 47 2.52 -1.28 3.87
CA ILE A 47 2.52 -2.67 4.32
C ILE A 47 3.14 -2.78 5.70
N GLU A 48 4.28 -2.14 5.97
CA GLU A 48 4.95 -2.23 7.27
C GLU A 48 4.11 -1.63 8.40
N ALA A 49 3.41 -0.52 8.14
CA ALA A 49 2.49 0.10 9.10
C ALA A 49 1.29 -0.80 9.40
N ALA A 50 0.80 -1.53 8.39
CA ALA A 50 -0.33 -2.46 8.53
C ALA A 50 0.07 -3.80 9.16
N ARG A 51 1.23 -4.32 8.77
CA ARG A 51 1.74 -5.66 9.06
C ARG A 51 3.25 -5.55 9.35
N PRO A 52 3.64 -5.14 10.57
CA PRO A 52 5.05 -4.95 10.92
C PRO A 52 5.83 -6.27 10.80
N GLY A 53 7.04 -6.20 10.24
CA GLY A 53 7.92 -7.36 10.03
C GLY A 53 7.68 -8.13 8.73
N VAL A 54 6.72 -7.71 7.90
CA VAL A 54 6.53 -8.29 6.56
C VAL A 54 7.56 -7.73 5.58
N VAL A 55 7.79 -6.41 5.62
CA VAL A 55 8.70 -5.71 4.71
C VAL A 55 10.09 -5.61 5.33
N ASP A 56 11.10 -5.86 4.51
CA ASP A 56 12.49 -5.75 4.90
C ASP A 56 12.94 -4.27 4.81
N MET A 57 12.48 -3.41 5.73
CA MET A 57 12.73 -1.96 5.69
C MET A 57 14.22 -1.59 5.66
N ARG A 58 15.12 -2.50 6.08
CA ARG A 58 16.57 -2.34 5.97
C ARG A 58 17.07 -2.27 4.52
N LYS A 59 16.31 -2.84 3.57
CA LYS A 59 16.64 -2.87 2.14
C LYS A 59 15.88 -1.81 1.35
N VAL A 60 14.86 -1.20 1.96
CA VAL A 60 14.02 -0.19 1.33
C VAL A 60 14.68 1.17 1.49
N ASN A 61 14.83 1.89 0.39
CA ASN A 61 15.28 3.27 0.40
C ASN A 61 14.08 4.21 0.28
N LEU A 62 13.77 4.94 1.35
CA LEU A 62 12.63 5.85 1.43
C LEU A 62 12.82 7.12 0.58
N ASP A 63 14.06 7.55 0.42
CA ASP A 63 14.48 8.68 -0.41
C ASP A 63 14.96 8.21 -1.80
N ALA A 64 14.48 7.05 -2.26
CA ALA A 64 14.86 6.51 -3.56
C ALA A 64 14.34 7.38 -4.71
N ASP A 65 15.22 7.71 -5.67
CA ASP A 65 14.81 8.21 -6.97
C ASP A 65 14.24 7.12 -7.88
N LYS A 66 13.71 7.54 -9.05
CA LYS A 66 13.23 6.63 -10.11
C LYS A 66 14.23 5.51 -10.45
N ASN A 67 15.53 5.79 -10.39
CA ASN A 67 16.59 4.81 -10.67
C ASN A 67 16.72 3.73 -9.58
N ASN A 68 16.42 4.06 -8.32
CA ASN A 68 16.53 3.16 -7.19
C ASN A 68 15.19 2.48 -6.84
N ALA A 69 14.10 2.91 -7.47
CA ALA A 69 12.76 2.39 -7.27
C ALA A 69 12.68 0.87 -7.46
N LEU A 70 13.42 0.30 -8.41
CA LEU A 70 13.42 -1.13 -8.70
C LEU A 70 13.83 -1.98 -7.48
N VAL A 71 14.77 -1.49 -6.68
CA VAL A 71 15.23 -2.18 -5.46
C VAL A 71 14.10 -2.26 -4.44
N ASN A 72 13.36 -1.15 -4.26
CA ASN A 72 12.20 -1.11 -3.39
C ASN A 72 11.09 -2.04 -3.88
N TYR A 73 10.80 -2.07 -5.18
CA TYR A 73 9.78 -2.97 -5.74
C TYR A 73 10.12 -4.45 -5.56
N LYS A 74 11.40 -4.83 -5.63
CA LYS A 74 11.82 -6.21 -5.33
C LYS A 74 11.55 -6.59 -3.88
N ALA A 75 11.86 -5.69 -2.94
CA ALA A 75 11.53 -5.91 -1.53
C ALA A 75 10.01 -5.98 -1.32
N LEU A 76 9.26 -5.12 -2.01
CA LEU A 76 7.80 -5.06 -1.99
C LEU A 76 7.17 -6.34 -2.53
N GLN A 77 7.70 -6.92 -3.63
CA GLN A 77 7.21 -8.18 -4.18
C GLN A 77 7.28 -9.33 -3.17
N VAL A 78 8.40 -9.43 -2.43
CA VAL A 78 8.56 -10.45 -1.40
C VAL A 78 7.57 -10.22 -0.26
N ALA A 79 7.37 -8.98 0.16
CA ALA A 79 6.38 -8.61 1.17
C ALA A 79 4.95 -8.94 0.74
N LEU A 80 4.60 -8.64 -0.52
CA LEU A 80 3.28 -8.88 -1.08
C LEU A 80 2.94 -10.37 -1.17
N GLY A 81 3.91 -11.20 -1.57
CA GLY A 81 3.76 -12.65 -1.54
C GLY A 81 3.49 -13.20 -0.15
N LYS A 82 4.01 -12.58 0.92
CA LYS A 82 3.75 -12.99 2.30
C LYS A 82 2.33 -12.66 2.78
N ILE A 83 1.73 -11.58 2.29
CA ILE A 83 0.35 -11.17 2.63
C ILE A 83 -0.70 -11.74 1.66
N GLY A 84 -0.28 -12.51 0.65
CA GLY A 84 -1.17 -13.16 -0.31
C GLY A 84 -1.64 -12.27 -1.47
N VAL A 85 -0.99 -11.13 -1.70
CA VAL A 85 -1.28 -10.30 -2.88
C VAL A 85 -0.61 -10.92 -4.10
N GLU A 86 -1.39 -11.14 -5.16
CA GLU A 86 -0.87 -11.71 -6.39
C GLU A 86 0.14 -10.78 -7.07
N SER A 87 1.29 -11.36 -7.47
CA SER A 87 2.34 -10.66 -8.21
C SER A 87 1.84 -10.04 -9.52
N ALA A 88 0.74 -10.54 -10.08
CA ALA A 88 0.10 -10.02 -11.29
C ALA A 88 -0.48 -8.59 -11.11
N SER A 89 -0.84 -8.20 -9.88
CA SER A 89 -1.27 -6.82 -9.59
C SER A 89 -0.11 -5.82 -9.60
N MET A 90 1.14 -6.29 -9.66
CA MET A 90 2.33 -5.44 -9.65
C MET A 90 2.98 -5.36 -11.03
N ASP A 91 2.56 -4.36 -11.81
CA ASP A 91 3.29 -3.99 -13.02
C ASP A 91 4.40 -2.99 -12.67
N ILE A 92 5.58 -3.50 -12.29
CA ILE A 92 6.71 -2.67 -11.85
C ILE A 92 7.11 -1.66 -12.93
N GLN A 93 7.03 -2.01 -14.21
CA GLN A 93 7.38 -1.10 -15.31
C GLN A 93 6.41 0.09 -15.36
N ASN A 94 5.11 -0.18 -15.25
CA ASN A 94 4.11 0.87 -15.23
C ASN A 94 4.15 1.70 -13.94
N LEU A 95 4.37 1.05 -12.79
CA LEU A 95 4.50 1.70 -11.49
C LEU A 95 5.72 2.64 -11.41
N THR A 96 6.89 2.18 -11.88
CA THR A 96 8.11 3.02 -11.94
C THR A 96 7.96 4.19 -12.93
N ASN A 97 7.13 4.03 -13.96
CA ASN A 97 6.76 5.11 -14.87
C ASN A 97 5.70 6.08 -14.31
N GLY A 98 5.18 5.82 -13.11
CA GLY A 98 4.15 6.65 -12.48
C GLY A 98 2.79 6.52 -13.17
N GLN A 99 2.49 5.36 -13.74
CA GLN A 99 1.19 5.12 -14.36
C GLN A 99 0.07 5.13 -13.31
N PRO A 100 -0.97 5.97 -13.48
CA PRO A 100 -2.04 6.12 -12.51
C PRO A 100 -2.86 4.83 -12.33
N GLN A 101 -3.11 4.09 -13.42
CA GLN A 101 -3.92 2.88 -13.37
C GLN A 101 -3.23 1.80 -12.52
N ALA A 102 -1.97 1.48 -12.84
CA ALA A 102 -1.19 0.49 -12.09
C ALA A 102 -1.01 0.88 -10.60
N THR A 103 -0.82 2.17 -10.33
CA THR A 103 -0.72 2.70 -8.96
C THR A 103 -2.02 2.43 -8.18
N MET A 104 -3.16 2.75 -8.79
CA MET A 104 -4.47 2.55 -8.18
C MET A 104 -4.78 1.07 -7.96
N ASP A 105 -4.51 0.21 -8.94
CA ASP A 105 -4.74 -1.23 -8.83
C ASP A 105 -3.93 -1.83 -7.67
N LEU A 106 -2.65 -1.46 -7.55
CA LEU A 106 -1.82 -1.94 -6.45
C LEU A 106 -2.31 -1.41 -5.08
N LEU A 107 -2.64 -0.13 -4.97
CA LEU A 107 -3.19 0.46 -3.75
C LEU A 107 -4.51 -0.19 -3.34
N GLN A 108 -5.37 -0.49 -4.31
CA GLN A 108 -6.63 -1.16 -4.08
C GLN A 108 -6.40 -2.57 -3.54
N SER A 109 -5.50 -3.34 -4.18
CA SER A 109 -5.12 -4.67 -3.69
C SER A 109 -4.53 -4.59 -2.28
N LEU A 110 -3.62 -3.66 -2.01
CA LEU A 110 -3.05 -3.44 -0.69
C LEU A 110 -4.14 -3.11 0.33
N HIS A 111 -5.03 -2.16 0.04
CA HIS A 111 -6.08 -1.78 0.95
C HIS A 111 -7.06 -2.93 1.24
N GLN A 112 -7.35 -3.77 0.25
CA GLN A 112 -8.21 -4.95 0.42
C GLN A 112 -7.55 -6.02 1.32
N HIS A 113 -6.26 -6.31 1.10
CA HIS A 113 -5.55 -7.34 1.86
C HIS A 113 -5.10 -6.88 3.26
N LEU A 114 -4.82 -5.58 3.41
CA LEU A 114 -4.38 -5.00 4.67
C LEU A 114 -5.58 -4.51 5.51
N GLY A 115 -6.67 -4.04 4.89
CA GLY A 115 -7.83 -3.46 5.56
C GLY A 115 -9.04 -4.39 5.74
N GLY A 116 -8.92 -5.67 5.38
CA GLY A 116 -10.04 -6.60 5.36
C GLY A 116 -10.28 -7.35 6.67
N GLU A 117 -11.09 -6.77 7.56
CA GLU A 117 -12.19 -7.43 8.29
C GLU A 117 -13.01 -6.33 9.00
N GLY A 118 -14.15 -5.94 8.44
CA GLY A 118 -15.11 -5.05 9.09
C GLY A 118 -15.14 -3.65 8.50
N GLY A 119 -16.22 -3.38 7.76
CA GLY A 119 -16.54 -2.06 7.20
C GLY A 119 -16.44 -0.98 8.27
N GLY A 120 -15.43 -0.15 8.11
CA GLY A 120 -15.16 0.98 8.95
C GLY A 120 -13.80 1.50 8.51
N VAL A 121 -13.73 2.80 8.25
CA VAL A 121 -12.48 3.55 8.24
C VAL A 121 -11.91 3.53 9.67
N CYS A 122 -11.63 2.35 10.18
CA CYS A 122 -11.35 2.09 11.58
C CYS A 122 -9.85 2.07 11.76
N SER A 123 -9.32 3.21 12.18
CA SER A 123 -8.11 3.32 12.98
C SER A 123 -6.90 2.58 12.39
N TRP A 124 -6.40 3.05 11.25
CA TRP A 124 -4.96 3.01 11.01
C TRP A 124 -4.32 3.97 12.02
N SER A 125 -4.34 3.60 13.31
CA SER A 125 -3.50 4.23 14.31
C SER A 125 -2.08 3.89 13.90
N CYS A 126 -1.49 4.78 13.09
CA CYS A 126 -0.05 4.84 12.93
C CYS A 126 0.54 4.70 14.33
N PRO A 127 1.35 3.68 14.63
CA PRO A 127 2.10 3.64 15.88
C PRO A 127 3.26 4.65 15.80
N GLN A 128 2.97 5.92 15.50
CA GLN A 128 3.85 7.05 15.78
C GLN A 128 3.80 7.43 17.28
N THR A 129 3.38 6.50 18.13
CA THR A 129 3.57 6.52 19.59
C THR A 129 4.28 5.24 20.03
N ARG A 130 5.41 4.90 19.40
CA ARG A 130 6.49 4.23 20.15
C ARG A 130 7.37 5.35 20.69
N GLY A 131 6.98 5.89 21.83
CA GLY A 131 7.85 6.74 22.63
C GLY A 131 9.07 5.96 23.12
N PRO A 132 10.01 6.62 23.81
CA PRO A 132 10.52 6.04 25.04
C PRO A 132 9.42 5.93 26.10
#